data_AF-A0A2S5LVD8-F1
#
_entry.id   AF-A0A2S5LVD8-F1
#
_cell.length_a   1.000
_cell.length_b   1.000
_cell.length_c   1.000
_cell.angle_alpha   90.00
_cell.angle_beta   90.00
_cell.angle_gamma   90.00
#
_symmetry.space_group_name_H-M   'P 1'
#
loop_
_entity.id
_entity.type
_entity.pdbx_description
1 polymer ?
#
loop_
_entity_poly.entity_id
_entity_poly.type
_entity_poly.pdbx_seq_one_letter_code
_entity_poly.pdbx_strand_id
1 'polypeptide(L)'
;MKVVNRIFLCSTLVSLLAGTSLLSHAEEDFGRLFSRPQERKNLDYLRKNQPLKTIKPEAAEMDSMVEPAPIVLPEPIKLQGYVKRSDGQKSTLWINDQAVQEDSVVDDVNIGKLTGRGKNNGEGLDVKIPANGKQLRLKAGQVYEPETNQIKELKTVEKEKQIYLEETGAIGEEQYLP
;
A
#
# COMPACT_ATOMS: atom_id res chain seq x y z
N MET A 1 -72.08 -11.98 -30.41
CA MET A 1 -72.58 -13.30 -30.86
C MET A 1 -71.41 -14.14 -31.37
N LYS A 2 -71.48 -15.46 -31.12
CA LYS A 2 -70.62 -16.58 -31.55
C LYS A 2 -69.40 -16.91 -30.67
N VAL A 3 -69.67 -17.90 -29.81
CA VAL A 3 -68.74 -18.76 -29.10
C VAL A 3 -68.24 -19.85 -30.07
N VAL A 4 -67.08 -20.43 -29.74
CA VAL A 4 -66.58 -21.76 -30.15
C VAL A 4 -65.87 -21.83 -31.51
N ASN A 5 -64.56 -21.99 -31.46
CA ASN A 5 -63.93 -23.10 -32.19
C ASN A 5 -62.82 -23.70 -31.34
N ARG A 6 -63.24 -24.56 -30.41
CA ARG A 6 -62.39 -25.55 -29.75
C ARG A 6 -62.17 -26.68 -30.76
N ILE A 7 -61.06 -27.40 -30.60
CA ILE A 7 -60.88 -28.75 -31.17
C ILE A 7 -60.71 -28.72 -32.69
N PHE A 8 -59.69 -28.00 -33.16
CA PHE A 8 -58.83 -28.62 -34.15
C PHE A 8 -57.50 -28.91 -33.43
N LEU A 9 -57.20 -30.20 -33.20
CA LEU A 9 -56.43 -30.93 -34.21
C LEU A 9 -55.04 -30.29 -34.23
N CYS A 10 -54.11 -30.69 -33.37
CA CYS A 10 -53.43 -31.94 -33.56
C CYS A 10 -52.40 -32.02 -32.45
N SER A 11 -52.38 -33.10 -31.69
CA SER A 11 -51.33 -34.11 -31.86
C SER A 11 -49.86 -33.63 -31.98
N THR A 12 -49.50 -32.51 -31.37
CA THR A 12 -48.11 -32.07 -31.11
C THR A 12 -47.92 -31.63 -29.66
N LEU A 13 -48.96 -31.76 -28.83
CA LEU A 13 -48.92 -31.37 -27.41
C LEU A 13 -48.26 -32.43 -26.51
N VAL A 14 -47.87 -33.60 -27.02
CA VAL A 14 -47.42 -34.74 -26.19
C VAL A 14 -46.00 -35.23 -26.50
N SER A 15 -45.35 -34.79 -27.59
CA SER A 15 -44.03 -35.30 -27.98
C SER A 15 -42.86 -34.30 -27.91
N LEU A 16 -43.10 -33.04 -27.51
CA LEU A 16 -42.06 -31.99 -27.50
C LEU A 16 -41.73 -31.41 -26.12
N LEU A 17 -42.18 -32.07 -25.04
CA LEU A 17 -41.83 -31.69 -23.66
C LEU A 17 -40.99 -32.77 -22.95
N ALA A 18 -40.28 -33.60 -23.72
CA ALA A 18 -39.29 -34.54 -23.24
C ALA A 18 -37.91 -34.14 -23.77
N GLY A 19 -37.36 -33.05 -23.25
CA GLY A 19 -36.01 -32.64 -23.63
C GLY A 19 -35.68 -31.18 -23.39
N THR A 20 -35.56 -30.76 -22.13
CA THR A 20 -34.67 -29.66 -21.70
C THR A 20 -34.51 -29.72 -20.18
N SER A 21 -33.99 -30.83 -19.68
CA SER A 21 -33.49 -30.93 -18.30
C SER A 21 -31.98 -30.94 -18.31
N LEU A 22 -31.34 -29.97 -18.96
CA LEU A 22 -29.89 -29.79 -18.87
C LEU A 22 -29.54 -28.30 -18.86
N LEU A 23 -28.70 -27.95 -17.89
CA LEU A 23 -27.87 -26.74 -17.76
C LEU A 23 -28.48 -25.54 -17.04
N SER A 24 -28.67 -25.68 -15.72
CA SER A 24 -28.39 -24.59 -14.78
C SER A 24 -27.00 -24.81 -14.16
N HIS A 25 -25.96 -24.27 -14.80
CA HIS A 25 -24.62 -24.19 -14.21
C HIS A 25 -23.97 -22.85 -14.54
N ALA A 26 -24.46 -21.82 -13.85
CA ALA A 26 -23.79 -20.56 -13.62
C ALA A 26 -24.56 -19.85 -12.49
N GLU A 27 -24.52 -20.42 -11.28
CA GLU A 27 -24.95 -19.64 -10.11
C GLU A 27 -23.79 -18.71 -9.74
N GLU A 28 -24.01 -17.43 -10.03
CA GLU A 28 -23.12 -16.30 -9.81
C GLU A 28 -22.56 -16.28 -8.38
N ASP A 29 -21.24 -16.41 -8.25
CA ASP A 29 -20.48 -16.41 -6.99
C ASP A 29 -20.26 -15.00 -6.40
N PHE A 30 -21.20 -14.08 -6.61
CA PHE A 30 -21.16 -12.76 -5.97
C PHE A 30 -21.89 -12.81 -4.62
N GLY A 31 -21.13 -12.86 -3.53
CA GLY A 31 -21.64 -12.80 -2.14
C GLY A 31 -21.26 -13.98 -1.25
N ARG A 32 -20.60 -15.02 -1.78
CA ARG A 32 -20.07 -16.12 -0.98
C ARG A 32 -18.65 -15.80 -0.53
N LEU A 33 -18.42 -15.80 0.79
CA LEU A 33 -17.10 -15.58 1.39
C LEU A 33 -16.20 -16.83 1.36
N PHE A 34 -16.74 -17.99 0.96
CA PHE A 34 -16.04 -19.27 1.01
C PHE A 34 -16.22 -20.07 -0.28
N SER A 35 -15.15 -20.76 -0.69
CA SER A 35 -15.15 -21.70 -1.83
C SER A 35 -16.05 -22.90 -1.56
N ARG A 36 -16.69 -23.43 -2.60
CA ARG A 36 -17.47 -24.67 -2.50
C ARG A 36 -16.55 -25.86 -2.14
N PRO A 37 -17.07 -26.94 -1.52
CA PRO A 37 -16.27 -28.11 -1.18
C PRO A 37 -15.50 -28.72 -2.36
N GLN A 38 -16.06 -28.65 -3.57
CA GLN A 38 -15.41 -29.12 -4.80
C GLN A 38 -14.27 -28.20 -5.26
N GLU A 39 -14.46 -26.89 -5.20
CA GLU A 39 -13.42 -25.89 -5.50
C GLU A 39 -12.25 -26.01 -4.53
N ARG A 40 -12.55 -26.19 -3.23
CA ARG A 40 -11.52 -26.41 -2.21
C ARG A 40 -10.68 -27.65 -2.51
N LYS A 41 -11.31 -28.77 -2.90
CA LYS A 41 -10.56 -29.98 -3.30
C LYS A 41 -9.62 -29.73 -4.47
N ASN A 42 -10.04 -28.93 -5.45
CA ASN A 42 -9.18 -28.56 -6.59
C ASN A 42 -8.01 -27.67 -6.14
N LEU A 43 -8.27 -26.65 -5.31
CA LEU A 43 -7.20 -25.82 -4.75
C LEU A 43 -6.22 -26.62 -3.89
N ASP A 44 -6.72 -27.58 -3.10
CA ASP A 44 -5.88 -28.47 -2.29
C ASP A 44 -5.01 -29.36 -3.18
N TYR A 45 -5.54 -29.86 -4.30
CA TYR A 45 -4.75 -30.59 -5.31
C TYR A 45 -3.66 -29.70 -5.91
N LEU A 46 -3.99 -28.47 -6.31
CA LEU A 46 -3.01 -27.54 -6.86
C LEU A 46 -1.90 -27.20 -5.85
N ARG A 47 -2.24 -26.97 -4.57
CA ARG A 47 -1.24 -26.72 -3.53
C ARG A 47 -0.31 -27.90 -3.31
N LYS A 48 -0.80 -29.15 -3.40
CA LYS A 48 0.03 -30.35 -3.26
C LYS A 48 0.97 -30.57 -4.44
N ASN A 49 0.55 -30.18 -5.63
CA ASN A 49 1.32 -30.40 -6.86
C ASN A 49 2.15 -29.17 -7.28
N GLN A 50 2.04 -28.05 -6.55
CA GLN A 50 2.87 -26.89 -6.81
C GLN A 50 4.28 -27.17 -6.27
N PRO A 51 5.31 -27.28 -7.14
CA PRO A 51 6.68 -27.37 -6.66
C PRO A 51 6.98 -26.08 -5.90
N LEU A 52 7.35 -26.22 -4.62
CA LEU A 52 7.90 -25.12 -3.85
C LEU A 52 9.08 -24.58 -4.67
N LYS A 53 9.04 -23.29 -5.04
CA LYS A 53 10.23 -22.60 -5.54
C LYS A 53 11.21 -22.52 -4.37
N THR A 54 11.94 -23.60 -4.14
CA THR A 54 13.16 -23.56 -3.35
C THR A 54 14.10 -22.65 -4.11
N ILE A 55 14.41 -21.50 -3.54
CA ILE A 55 15.50 -20.65 -4.01
C ILE A 55 16.75 -21.51 -3.85
N LYS A 56 17.14 -22.20 -4.92
CA LYS A 56 18.42 -22.90 -4.99
C LYS A 56 19.47 -21.80 -5.06
N PRO A 57 20.41 -21.68 -4.10
CA PRO A 57 21.58 -20.86 -4.32
C PRO A 57 22.31 -21.48 -5.51
N GLU A 58 22.20 -20.83 -6.65
CA GLU A 58 23.07 -21.09 -7.79
C GLU A 58 24.49 -20.87 -7.28
N ALA A 59 25.36 -21.87 -7.44
CA ALA A 59 26.77 -21.71 -7.16
C ALA A 59 27.30 -20.70 -8.16
N ALA A 60 27.29 -19.43 -7.76
CA ALA A 60 27.94 -18.36 -8.48
C ALA A 60 29.44 -18.70 -8.51
N GLU A 61 29.97 -18.76 -9.72
CA GLU A 61 31.41 -18.70 -9.95
C GLU A 61 31.97 -17.53 -9.13
N MET A 62 33.06 -17.80 -8.41
CA MET A 62 33.74 -16.84 -7.53
C MET A 62 34.31 -15.69 -8.37
N ASP A 63 33.47 -14.73 -8.74
CA ASP A 63 33.92 -13.38 -9.04
C ASP A 63 33.85 -12.60 -7.73
N SER A 64 35.03 -12.30 -7.21
CA SER A 64 35.36 -11.40 -6.11
C SER A 64 34.16 -10.93 -5.29
N MET A 65 33.92 -11.62 -4.16
CA MET A 65 32.95 -11.23 -3.15
C MET A 65 33.30 -9.85 -2.58
N VAL A 66 32.84 -8.81 -3.27
CA VAL A 66 32.59 -7.51 -2.65
C VAL A 66 31.38 -7.77 -1.75
N GLU A 67 31.64 -7.86 -0.46
CA GLU A 67 30.62 -7.85 0.58
C GLU A 67 29.60 -6.75 0.22
N PRO A 68 28.30 -7.08 0.04
CA PRO A 68 27.32 -6.05 -0.25
C PRO A 68 27.33 -5.09 0.93
N ALA A 69 27.79 -3.86 0.67
CA ALA A 69 27.83 -2.82 1.68
C ALA A 69 26.44 -2.76 2.36
N PRO A 70 26.38 -2.68 3.70
CA PRO A 70 25.11 -2.61 4.39
C PRO A 70 24.32 -1.44 3.82
N ILE A 71 23.09 -1.70 3.37
CA ILE A 71 22.18 -0.65 2.90
C ILE A 71 21.87 0.21 4.12
N VAL A 72 22.54 1.35 4.25
CA VAL A 72 22.29 2.32 5.30
C VAL A 72 20.95 2.95 4.98
N LEU A 73 19.93 2.66 5.79
CA LEU A 73 18.65 3.33 5.69
C LEU A 73 18.82 4.78 6.18
N PRO A 74 18.19 5.76 5.50
CA PRO A 74 18.27 7.15 5.94
C PRO A 74 17.56 7.32 7.29
N GLU A 75 17.83 8.44 7.97
CA GLU A 75 17.12 8.77 9.20
C GLU A 75 15.61 9.00 8.94
N PRO A 76 14.75 8.86 9.96
CA PRO A 76 13.34 9.19 9.85
C PRO A 76 13.13 10.60 9.31
N ILE A 77 12.24 10.74 8.33
CA ILE A 77 12.00 12.01 7.64
C ILE A 77 10.78 12.67 8.27
N LYS A 78 11.01 13.76 9.00
CA LYS A 78 9.97 14.58 9.63
C LYS A 78 9.66 15.77 8.73
N LEU A 79 8.40 15.95 8.32
CA LEU A 79 7.94 17.15 7.63
C LEU A 79 7.19 18.04 8.63
N GLN A 80 7.86 19.04 9.18
CA GLN A 80 7.28 19.92 10.19
C GLN A 80 6.27 20.90 9.57
N GLY A 81 6.62 21.49 8.42
CA GLY A 81 5.80 22.50 7.79
C GLY A 81 6.38 23.03 6.49
N TYR A 82 5.69 24.01 5.91
CA TYR A 82 6.11 24.68 4.69
C TYR A 82 5.60 26.12 4.67
N VAL A 83 6.32 26.98 3.95
CA VAL A 83 5.90 28.34 3.62
C VAL A 83 5.81 28.45 2.11
N LYS A 84 4.58 28.55 1.62
CA LYS A 84 4.29 28.72 0.20
C LYS A 84 4.37 30.19 -0.17
N ARG A 85 5.13 30.50 -1.22
CA ARG A 85 5.17 31.85 -1.80
C ARG A 85 4.12 31.96 -2.91
N SER A 86 3.39 33.08 -2.94
CA SER A 86 2.36 33.33 -3.95
C SER A 86 2.92 33.86 -5.28
N ASP A 87 4.18 34.29 -5.29
CA ASP A 87 4.92 34.80 -6.45
C ASP A 87 5.32 33.71 -7.45
N GLY A 88 5.02 32.43 -7.16
CA GLY A 88 5.37 31.28 -8.00
C GLY A 88 6.83 30.83 -7.86
N GLN A 89 7.60 31.44 -6.95
CA GLN A 89 8.93 30.96 -6.60
C GLN A 89 8.85 29.71 -5.72
N LYS A 90 9.98 29.00 -5.59
CA LYS A 90 10.09 27.77 -4.80
C LYS A 90 9.63 28.00 -3.36
N SER A 91 8.83 27.08 -2.85
CA SER A 91 8.43 27.10 -1.44
C SER A 91 9.57 26.61 -0.54
N THR A 92 9.56 27.06 0.71
CA THR A 92 10.51 26.61 1.73
C THR A 92 9.82 25.57 2.61
N LEU A 93 10.47 24.43 2.76
CA LEU A 93 10.00 23.27 3.50
C LEU A 93 10.87 23.13 4.75
N TRP A 94 10.27 22.79 5.89
CA TRP A 94 11.01 22.38 7.08
C TRP A 94 10.98 20.87 7.17
N ILE A 95 12.17 20.27 6.99
CA ILE A 95 12.38 18.82 7.03
C ILE A 95 13.50 18.55 8.02
N ASN A 96 13.28 17.64 8.96
CA ASN A 96 14.28 17.31 10.00
C ASN A 96 14.86 18.55 10.69
N ASP A 97 14.01 19.55 10.95
CA ASP A 97 14.37 20.80 11.62
C ASP A 97 15.29 21.72 10.79
N GLN A 98 15.48 21.40 9.51
CA GLN A 98 16.23 22.18 8.53
C GLN A 98 15.31 22.81 7.48
N ALA A 99 15.64 24.04 7.07
CA ALA A 99 14.94 24.73 5.99
C ALA A 99 15.52 24.32 4.63
N VAL A 100 14.68 23.73 3.78
CA VAL A 100 15.04 23.13 2.50
C VAL A 100 14.12 23.66 1.41
N GLN A 101 14.63 23.81 0.19
CA GLN A 101 13.84 24.24 -0.96
C GLN A 101 13.29 23.04 -1.74
N GLU A 102 12.18 23.25 -2.45
CA GLU A 102 11.63 22.27 -3.39
C GLU A 102 12.65 21.82 -4.46
N ASP A 103 12.54 20.55 -4.88
CA ASP A 103 13.45 19.88 -5.83
C ASP A 103 14.91 19.80 -5.35
N SER A 104 15.12 19.63 -4.04
CA SER A 104 16.46 19.48 -3.44
C SER A 104 16.70 18.05 -2.95
N VAL A 105 17.96 17.70 -2.67
CA VAL A 105 18.34 16.43 -2.05
C VAL A 105 18.84 16.71 -0.64
N VAL A 106 18.28 16.01 0.34
CA VAL A 106 18.69 16.09 1.76
C VAL A 106 18.78 14.68 2.30
N ASP A 107 19.90 14.36 2.95
CA ASP A 107 20.16 13.06 3.60
C ASP A 107 19.82 11.86 2.70
N ASP A 108 20.32 11.89 1.46
CA ASP A 108 20.07 10.90 0.40
C ASP A 108 18.59 10.73 0.00
N VAL A 109 17.73 11.68 0.33
CA VAL A 109 16.33 11.70 -0.06
C VAL A 109 16.06 12.80 -1.07
N ASN A 110 15.38 12.47 -2.16
CA ASN A 110 14.93 13.45 -3.14
C ASN A 110 13.61 14.08 -2.68
N ILE A 111 13.64 15.38 -2.43
CA ILE A 111 12.48 16.17 -2.04
C ILE A 111 11.84 16.73 -3.31
N GLY A 112 10.59 16.37 -3.56
CA GLY A 112 9.82 16.88 -4.68
C GLY A 112 9.19 18.24 -4.40
N LYS A 113 8.06 18.49 -5.08
CA LYS A 113 7.31 19.74 -4.98
C LYS A 113 6.14 19.61 -4.03
N LEU A 114 5.73 20.73 -3.45
CA LEU A 114 4.47 20.79 -2.72
C LEU A 114 3.30 20.75 -3.70
N THR A 115 2.48 19.69 -3.64
CA THR A 115 1.31 19.53 -4.50
C THR A 115 0.01 19.56 -3.70
N GLY A 116 -0.96 20.39 -4.13
CA GLY A 116 -2.31 20.43 -3.55
C GLY A 116 -3.26 19.37 -4.12
N ARG A 117 -2.78 18.53 -5.05
CA ARG A 117 -3.62 17.61 -5.83
C ARG A 117 -3.70 16.26 -5.12
N GLY A 118 -4.47 16.16 -4.06
CA GLY A 118 -4.68 14.91 -3.30
C GLY A 118 -6.16 14.65 -3.07
N LYS A 119 -6.55 13.37 -2.97
CA LYS A 119 -7.95 12.92 -2.70
C LYS A 119 -8.56 13.55 -1.44
N ASN A 120 -7.72 14.09 -0.57
CA ASN A 120 -8.06 14.69 0.71
C ASN A 120 -7.66 16.18 0.77
N ASN A 121 -7.98 17.00 -0.25
CA ASN A 121 -7.94 18.48 -0.30
C ASN A 121 -6.83 19.21 0.48
N GLY A 122 -5.63 18.61 0.59
CA GLY A 122 -4.57 19.10 1.44
C GLY A 122 -3.23 19.03 0.73
N GLU A 123 -2.43 20.06 0.92
CA GLU A 123 -1.06 20.13 0.45
C GLU A 123 -0.25 18.97 1.01
N GLY A 124 0.48 18.31 0.12
CA GLY A 124 1.45 17.29 0.50
C GLY A 124 2.71 17.43 -0.33
N LEU A 125 3.80 16.97 0.26
CA LEU A 125 5.12 16.92 -0.32
C LEU A 125 5.36 15.52 -0.88
N ASP A 126 5.71 15.43 -2.15
CA ASP A 126 6.15 14.16 -2.73
C ASP A 126 7.63 13.95 -2.39
N VAL A 127 7.93 12.85 -1.71
CA VAL A 127 9.27 12.48 -1.25
C VAL A 127 9.66 11.16 -1.91
N LYS A 128 10.87 11.11 -2.48
CA LYS A 128 11.40 9.91 -3.13
C LYS A 128 12.69 9.47 -2.46
N ILE A 129 12.68 8.26 -1.92
CA ILE A 129 13.80 7.69 -1.18
C ILE A 129 14.50 6.68 -2.08
N PRO A 130 15.68 6.99 -2.64
CA PRO A 130 16.42 6.10 -3.53
C PRO A 130 16.84 4.80 -2.84
N ALA A 131 17.19 4.84 -1.55
CA ALA A 131 17.61 3.67 -0.77
C ALA A 131 16.58 2.52 -0.79
N ASN A 132 15.28 2.85 -0.81
CA ASN A 132 14.18 1.87 -0.85
C ASN A 132 13.39 1.91 -2.17
N GLY A 133 13.77 2.78 -3.11
CA GLY A 133 13.05 3.06 -4.37
C GLY A 133 11.62 3.59 -4.20
N LYS A 134 11.19 3.92 -2.97
CA LYS A 134 9.80 4.30 -2.67
C LYS A 134 9.56 5.78 -2.92
N GLN A 135 8.40 6.09 -3.47
CA GLN A 135 7.87 7.44 -3.58
C GLN A 135 6.61 7.52 -2.71
N LEU A 136 6.59 8.49 -1.81
CA LEU A 136 5.54 8.66 -0.81
C LEU A 136 5.17 10.14 -0.68
N ARG A 137 3.95 10.40 -0.25
CA ARG A 137 3.45 11.77 -0.05
C ARG A 137 3.32 12.04 1.44
N LEU A 138 4.09 13.01 1.94
CA LEU A 138 4.02 13.45 3.34
C LEU A 138 3.20 14.73 3.47
N LYS A 139 2.46 14.83 4.56
CA LYS A 139 1.83 16.08 4.97
C LYS A 139 2.64 16.75 6.07
N ALA A 140 2.44 18.06 6.23
CA ALA A 140 2.96 18.77 7.38
C ALA A 140 2.45 18.13 8.68
N GLY A 141 3.36 17.92 9.62
CA GLY A 141 3.12 17.20 10.86
C GLY A 141 3.22 15.68 10.76
N GLN A 142 3.68 15.11 9.64
CA GLN A 142 3.89 13.67 9.50
C GLN A 142 5.38 13.31 9.46
N VAL A 143 5.66 12.07 9.88
CA VAL A 143 6.99 11.47 9.94
C VAL A 143 6.98 10.15 9.18
N TYR A 144 7.95 9.95 8.30
CA TYR A 144 8.19 8.65 7.68
C TYR A 144 9.34 7.93 8.36
N GLU A 145 9.08 6.70 8.80
CA GLU A 145 10.09 5.79 9.33
C GLU A 145 10.50 4.79 8.24
N PRO A 146 11.76 4.81 7.76
CA PRO A 146 12.22 3.90 6.71
C PRO A 146 12.31 2.44 7.20
N GLU A 147 12.59 2.23 8.48
CA GLU A 147 12.66 0.92 9.14
C GLU A 147 11.31 0.18 9.07
N THR A 148 10.25 0.82 9.56
CA THR A 148 8.90 0.23 9.61
C THR A 148 8.12 0.44 8.33
N ASN A 149 8.59 1.33 7.45
CA ASN A 149 7.89 1.81 6.27
C ASN A 149 6.51 2.42 6.58
N GLN A 150 6.36 3.01 7.75
CA GLN A 150 5.10 3.61 8.20
C GLN A 150 5.19 5.14 8.19
N ILE A 151 4.05 5.76 7.93
CA ILE A 151 3.85 7.20 8.12
C ILE A 151 3.11 7.37 9.44
N LYS A 152 3.71 8.09 10.38
CA LYS A 152 3.13 8.43 11.68
C LYS A 152 2.90 9.93 11.78
N GLU A 153 2.04 10.32 12.71
CA GLU A 153 1.88 11.73 13.08
C GLU A 153 3.01 12.16 14.02
N LEU A 154 3.61 13.31 13.78
CA LEU A 154 4.73 13.86 14.54
C LEU A 154 4.40 13.96 16.03
N LYS A 155 3.17 14.40 16.37
CA LYS A 155 2.68 14.48 17.75
C LYS A 155 2.68 13.13 18.47
N THR A 156 2.37 12.06 17.74
CA THR A 156 2.35 10.70 18.30
C THR A 156 3.78 10.24 18.58
N VAL A 157 4.69 10.45 17.63
CA VAL A 157 6.10 10.08 17.77
C VAL A 157 6.77 10.85 18.93
N GLU A 158 6.49 12.15 19.07
CA GLU A 158 7.01 12.96 20.18
C GLU A 158 6.48 12.49 21.54
N LYS A 159 5.18 12.17 21.61
CA LYS A 159 4.56 11.62 22.82
C LYS A 159 5.17 10.28 23.21
N GLU A 160 5.37 9.37 22.25
CA GLU A 160 6.03 8.07 22.47
C GLU A 160 7.45 8.26 23.02
N LYS A 161 8.21 9.21 22.44
CA LYS A 161 9.54 9.56 22.92
C LYS A 161 9.51 10.08 24.35
N GLN A 162 8.56 10.96 24.69
CA GLN A 162 8.41 11.51 26.03
C GLN A 162 8.05 10.44 27.06
N ILE A 163 7.12 9.53 26.75
CA ILE A 163 6.76 8.42 27.63
C ILE A 163 7.98 7.53 27.91
N TYR A 164 8.78 7.24 26.88
CA TYR A 164 10.00 6.44 27.04
C TYR A 164 11.06 7.14 27.92
N LEU A 165 11.21 8.46 27.79
CA LEU A 165 12.10 9.26 28.66
C LEU A 165 11.65 9.25 30.12
N GLU A 166 10.34 9.34 30.37
CA GLU A 166 9.75 9.26 31.71
C GLU A 166 9.93 7.86 32.34
N GLU A 167 9.78 6.80 31.55
CA GLU A 167 9.95 5.41 31.99
C GLU A 167 11.41 5.04 32.27
N THR A 168 12.34 5.60 31.49
CA THR A 168 13.79 5.38 31.69
C THR A 168 14.39 6.26 32.80
N GLY A 169 13.61 7.14 33.41
CA GLY A 169 14.02 7.97 34.55
C GLY A 169 15.10 9.01 34.23
N ALA A 170 15.41 9.24 32.96
CA ALA A 170 16.39 10.23 32.51
C ALA A 170 15.71 11.60 32.35
N ILE A 171 15.28 12.19 33.48
CA ILE A 171 14.85 13.59 33.51
C ILE A 171 16.12 14.42 33.33
N GLY A 172 16.26 15.09 32.18
CA GLY A 172 17.46 15.83 31.82
C GLY A 172 17.86 16.83 32.89
N GLU A 173 19.08 16.67 33.42
CA GLU A 173 19.82 17.79 33.98
C GLU A 173 20.11 18.76 32.84
N GLU A 174 19.41 19.89 32.86
CA GLU A 174 19.72 21.06 32.06
C GLU A 174 21.07 21.61 32.53
N GLN A 175 22.16 21.06 31.97
CA GLN A 175 23.52 21.52 32.20
C GLN A 175 23.67 22.92 31.60
N TYR A 176 23.48 23.92 32.45
CA TYR A 176 23.86 25.31 32.22
C TYR A 176 25.39 25.36 32.10
N LEU A 177 25.92 25.48 30.88
CA LEU A 177 27.32 25.81 30.67
C LEU A 177 27.49 27.34 30.69
N PRO A 178 28.50 27.88 31.41
CA PRO A 178 28.70 29.31 31.63
C PRO A 178 29.09 30.10 30.38
#